data_AF-A0A846DK56-F1
#
_entry.id   AF-A0A846DK56-F1
#
_cell.length_a   1.000
_cell.length_b   1.000
_cell.length_c   1.000
_cell.angle_alpha   90.00
_cell.angle_beta   90.00
_cell.angle_gamma   90.00
#
_symmetry.space_group_name_H-M   'P 1'
#
loop_
_entity.id
_entity.type
_entity.pdbx_description
1 polymer ?
#
loop_
_entity_poly.entity_id
_entity_poly.type
_entity_poly.pdbx_seq_one_letter_code
_entity_poly.pdbx_strand_id
1 'polypeptide(L)'
;MTQILVPDVPNVSLVAFYGSKDAELKSLILLLQDCIANRLGSKFERYSLGQVHGTIIGCEGLQTEKGILSKWFLELRNESRYIDLAEFITYIRNHDSLPMVVRIGGYDLTIDYQFLSRNQHPYARSFQFQGNIGVLMGWEYKNKQILFNLHRLRFEAQKFNLLHKYYKKADGVDNDFYMRLGILNGKPSDAEITKLEEEIRGLLTEISPLYVLIDVNSLSFIGFQDSLVPVETTRVIPFNQVTIDNLKALYP
;
A
#
# COMPACT_ATOMS: atom_id res chain seq x y z
N MET A 1 -17.97 22.08 -22.02
CA MET A 1 -16.57 21.73 -21.68
C MET A 1 -16.55 20.27 -21.31
N THR A 2 -15.81 19.44 -22.02
CA THR A 2 -15.66 18.02 -21.71
C THR A 2 -14.90 17.91 -20.38
N GLN A 3 -15.49 17.24 -19.40
CA GLN A 3 -14.84 17.03 -18.10
C GLN A 3 -13.66 16.09 -18.31
N ILE A 4 -12.44 16.54 -17.97
CA ILE A 4 -11.25 15.70 -18.01
C ILE A 4 -11.43 14.62 -16.94
N LEU A 5 -11.31 13.35 -17.34
CA LEU A 5 -11.34 12.20 -16.44
C LEU A 5 -9.96 11.56 -16.43
N VAL A 6 -9.40 11.35 -15.23
CA VAL A 6 -8.16 10.60 -15.09
C VAL A 6 -8.54 9.13 -14.89
N PRO A 7 -8.03 8.19 -15.70
CA PRO A 7 -8.43 6.80 -15.64
C PRO A 7 -8.07 6.14 -14.29
N ASP A 8 -8.69 5.01 -13.96
CA ASP A 8 -8.22 4.13 -12.87
C ASP A 8 -6.99 3.33 -13.26
N VAL A 9 -6.90 2.94 -14.53
CA VAL A 9 -5.74 2.29 -15.14
C VAL A 9 -5.56 2.77 -16.60
N PRO A 10 -4.32 2.88 -17.10
CA PRO A 10 -3.08 2.67 -16.37
C PRO A 10 -2.76 3.80 -15.40
N ASN A 11 -1.97 3.53 -14.37
CA ASN A 11 -1.57 4.52 -13.36
C ASN A 11 -0.24 4.20 -12.70
N VAL A 12 0.21 5.12 -11.85
CA VAL A 12 1.52 5.04 -11.17
C VAL A 12 1.34 4.96 -9.66
N SER A 13 2.21 4.21 -8.98
CA SER A 13 2.32 4.21 -7.52
C SER A 13 3.77 4.05 -7.07
N LEU A 14 4.09 4.62 -5.91
CA LEU A 14 5.32 4.33 -5.18
C LEU A 14 5.04 3.21 -4.17
N VAL A 15 5.78 2.12 -4.27
CA VAL A 15 5.58 0.90 -3.47
C VAL A 15 6.88 0.39 -2.90
N ALA A 16 6.80 -0.34 -1.80
CA ALA A 16 7.90 -1.11 -1.22
C ALA A 16 7.76 -2.60 -1.57
N PHE A 17 8.88 -3.27 -1.80
CA PHE A 17 8.99 -4.72 -1.91
C PHE A 17 8.32 -5.36 -3.16
N TYR A 18 8.10 -4.58 -4.23
CA TYR A 18 7.62 -5.14 -5.50
C TYR A 18 8.72 -5.99 -6.15
N GLY A 19 8.37 -7.21 -6.58
CA GLY A 19 9.32 -8.18 -7.13
C GLY A 19 10.17 -8.87 -6.05
N SER A 20 11.18 -8.17 -5.52
CA SER A 20 12.15 -8.74 -4.57
C SER A 20 11.77 -8.49 -3.11
N LYS A 21 12.04 -9.48 -2.26
CA LYS A 21 11.76 -9.51 -0.82
C LYS A 21 12.78 -10.39 -0.12
N ASP A 22 13.06 -10.10 1.15
CA ASP A 22 13.84 -11.00 2.01
C ASP A 22 13.11 -12.33 2.26
N ALA A 23 13.82 -13.29 2.83
CA ALA A 23 13.28 -14.63 3.07
C ALA A 23 12.14 -14.63 4.08
N GLU A 24 12.22 -13.81 5.13
CA GLU A 24 11.25 -13.80 6.23
C GLU A 24 9.89 -13.26 5.76
N LEU A 25 9.88 -12.16 5.01
CA LEU A 25 8.65 -11.60 4.42
C LEU A 25 8.04 -12.57 3.41
N LYS A 26 8.85 -13.26 2.60
CA LYS A 26 8.36 -14.30 1.69
C LYS A 26 7.68 -15.44 2.44
N SER A 27 8.34 -15.96 3.47
CA SER A 27 7.81 -17.05 4.29
C SER A 27 6.50 -16.65 4.97
N LEU A 28 6.40 -15.42 5.50
CA LEU A 28 5.16 -14.91 6.09
C LEU A 28 4.03 -14.82 5.05
N ILE A 29 4.29 -14.23 3.88
CA ILE A 29 3.28 -14.10 2.82
C ILE A 29 2.77 -15.48 2.39
N LEU A 30 3.68 -16.43 2.14
CA LEU A 30 3.33 -17.79 1.72
C LEU A 30 2.52 -18.52 2.78
N LEU A 31 2.93 -18.45 4.05
CA LEU A 31 2.20 -19.02 5.18
C LEU A 31 0.74 -18.53 5.22
N LEU A 32 0.55 -17.21 5.14
CA LEU A 32 -0.79 -16.61 5.19
C LEU A 32 -1.63 -16.98 3.97
N GLN A 33 -1.03 -16.92 2.77
CA GLN A 33 -1.70 -17.36 1.54
C GLN A 33 -2.09 -18.84 1.58
N ASP A 34 -1.25 -19.70 2.15
CA ASP A 34 -1.53 -21.12 2.36
C ASP A 34 -2.70 -21.32 3.33
N CYS A 35 -2.72 -20.63 4.47
CA CYS A 35 -3.83 -20.69 5.40
C CYS A 35 -5.16 -20.27 4.75
N ILE A 36 -5.16 -19.15 4.02
CA ILE A 36 -6.36 -18.65 3.33
C ILE A 36 -6.82 -19.64 2.25
N ALA A 37 -5.91 -20.09 1.40
CA ALA A 37 -6.23 -21.00 0.30
C ALA A 37 -6.66 -22.39 0.78
N ASN A 38 -6.09 -22.91 1.86
CA ASN A 38 -6.50 -24.18 2.44
C ASN A 38 -7.93 -24.11 2.98
N ARG A 39 -8.34 -22.94 3.48
CA ARG A 39 -9.71 -22.72 3.97
C ARG A 39 -10.71 -22.48 2.85
N LEU A 40 -10.35 -21.66 1.87
CA LEU A 40 -11.28 -21.18 0.84
C LEU A 40 -11.22 -21.95 -0.48
N GLY A 41 -10.20 -22.81 -0.66
CA GLY A 41 -9.96 -23.55 -1.90
C GLY A 41 -9.87 -22.61 -3.10
N SER A 42 -10.58 -22.95 -4.16
CA SER A 42 -10.63 -22.16 -5.41
C SER A 42 -11.36 -20.82 -5.29
N LYS A 43 -12.00 -20.51 -4.15
CA LYS A 43 -12.62 -19.21 -3.93
C LYS A 43 -11.59 -18.10 -3.68
N PHE A 44 -10.34 -18.43 -3.39
CA PHE A 44 -9.25 -17.49 -3.20
C PHE A 44 -8.15 -17.68 -4.23
N GLU A 45 -7.83 -16.63 -4.95
CA GLU A 45 -6.70 -16.55 -5.86
C GLU A 45 -5.55 -15.81 -5.17
N ARG A 46 -4.42 -16.50 -5.04
CA ARG A 46 -3.21 -15.94 -4.46
C ARG A 46 -2.61 -14.95 -5.45
N TYR A 47 -2.19 -13.79 -4.95
CA TYR A 47 -1.26 -12.97 -5.72
C TYR A 47 0.07 -13.69 -5.86
N SER A 48 0.75 -13.50 -6.99
CA SER A 48 2.10 -14.01 -7.14
C SER A 48 3.02 -13.35 -6.10
N LEU A 49 4.04 -14.06 -5.65
CA LEU A 49 4.92 -13.53 -4.60
C LEU A 49 5.60 -12.22 -5.01
N GLY A 50 5.91 -12.05 -6.31
CA GLY A 50 6.46 -10.80 -6.84
C GLY A 50 5.45 -9.65 -6.83
N GLN A 51 4.17 -9.94 -6.97
CA GLN A 51 3.07 -8.97 -7.00
C GLN A 51 2.71 -8.41 -5.62
N VAL A 52 2.87 -9.17 -4.54
CA VAL A 52 2.60 -8.66 -3.18
C VAL A 52 3.56 -7.52 -2.86
N HIS A 53 3.05 -6.36 -2.45
CA HIS A 53 3.86 -5.18 -2.15
C HIS A 53 3.16 -4.28 -1.13
N GLY A 54 3.92 -3.41 -0.48
CA GLY A 54 3.37 -2.40 0.42
C GLY A 54 3.22 -1.05 -0.27
N THR A 55 2.01 -0.48 -0.28
CA THR A 55 1.81 0.84 -0.91
C THR A 55 2.36 1.96 -0.03
N ILE A 56 3.31 2.73 -0.55
CA ILE A 56 3.77 3.96 0.13
C ILE A 56 2.82 5.10 -0.21
N ILE A 57 2.59 5.37 -1.50
CA ILE A 57 1.61 6.35 -1.94
C ILE A 57 1.19 6.07 -3.39
N GLY A 58 -0.09 6.21 -3.68
CA GLY A 58 -0.60 6.29 -5.05
C GLY A 58 -0.15 7.59 -5.72
N CYS A 59 0.34 7.48 -6.96
CA CYS A 59 0.80 8.62 -7.75
C CYS A 59 -0.09 8.79 -8.98
N GLU A 60 -1.40 8.53 -8.86
CA GLU A 60 -2.33 8.49 -9.98
C GLU A 60 -2.49 9.87 -10.66
N GLY A 61 -2.42 9.88 -11.99
CA GLY A 61 -2.45 11.10 -12.77
C GLY A 61 -2.54 10.85 -14.28
N LEU A 62 -2.74 11.93 -15.04
CA LEU A 62 -2.86 11.91 -16.50
C LEU A 62 -1.82 12.86 -17.12
N GLN A 63 -1.00 12.38 -18.03
CA GLN A 63 -0.06 13.23 -18.75
C GLN A 63 -0.83 14.16 -19.71
N THR A 64 -0.52 15.45 -19.64
CA THR A 64 -1.08 16.48 -20.52
C THR A 64 0.04 17.36 -21.07
N GLU A 65 -0.29 18.30 -21.97
CA GLU A 65 0.66 19.31 -22.46
C GLU A 65 1.26 20.18 -21.33
N LYS A 66 0.53 20.39 -20.24
CA LYS A 66 0.97 21.22 -19.10
C LYS A 66 1.75 20.43 -18.03
N GLY A 67 1.77 19.10 -18.13
CA GLY A 67 2.33 18.21 -17.11
C GLY A 67 1.35 17.11 -16.71
N ILE A 68 1.64 16.43 -15.61
CA ILE A 68 0.82 15.31 -15.12
C ILE A 68 -0.25 15.85 -14.18
N LEU A 69 -1.51 15.84 -14.64
CA LEU A 69 -2.67 16.24 -13.85
C LEU A 69 -2.95 15.23 -12.75
N SER A 70 -2.97 15.69 -11.50
CA SER A 70 -3.18 14.85 -10.30
C SER A 70 -4.63 14.39 -10.20
N LYS A 71 -4.85 13.07 -10.20
CA LYS A 71 -6.20 12.48 -10.16
C LYS A 71 -7.00 12.94 -8.95
N TRP A 72 -6.44 12.78 -7.77
CA TRP A 72 -7.20 12.91 -6.53
C TRP A 72 -7.44 14.37 -6.15
N PHE A 73 -6.57 15.31 -6.53
CA PHE A 73 -6.91 16.73 -6.44
C PHE A 73 -8.08 17.09 -7.35
N LEU A 74 -8.11 16.56 -8.58
CA LEU A 74 -9.23 16.81 -9.48
C LEU A 74 -10.53 16.19 -8.93
N GLU A 75 -10.53 14.91 -8.56
CA GLU A 75 -11.76 14.21 -8.17
C GLU A 75 -12.26 14.56 -6.77
N LEU A 76 -11.36 14.75 -5.79
CA LEU A 76 -11.75 14.96 -4.40
C LEU A 76 -11.82 16.44 -4.00
N ARG A 77 -11.16 17.33 -4.75
CA ARG A 77 -11.10 18.77 -4.46
C ARG A 77 -11.62 19.64 -5.60
N ASN A 78 -11.89 19.08 -6.78
CA ASN A 78 -12.22 19.84 -7.98
C ASN A 78 -11.12 20.86 -8.34
N GLU A 79 -9.86 20.49 -8.12
CA GLU A 79 -8.70 21.34 -8.35
C GLU A 79 -7.77 20.75 -9.42
N SER A 80 -7.44 21.53 -10.45
CA SER A 80 -6.46 21.13 -11.46
C SER A 80 -5.04 21.43 -10.99
N ARG A 81 -4.37 20.43 -10.41
CA ARG A 81 -2.98 20.53 -9.97
C ARG A 81 -2.07 19.56 -10.73
N TYR A 82 -0.85 19.99 -11.01
CA TYR A 82 0.13 19.21 -11.76
C TYR A 82 1.21 18.67 -10.83
N ILE A 83 1.47 17.36 -10.88
CA ILE A 83 2.42 16.68 -10.00
C ILE A 83 3.83 17.20 -10.25
N ASP A 84 4.51 17.60 -9.18
CA ASP A 84 5.93 17.94 -9.21
C ASP A 84 6.78 16.70 -8.91
N LEU A 85 7.07 15.93 -9.96
CA LEU A 85 7.86 14.70 -9.82
C LEU A 85 9.30 14.96 -9.34
N ALA A 86 9.91 16.07 -9.76
CA ALA A 86 11.31 16.36 -9.46
C ALA A 86 11.50 16.61 -7.96
N GLU A 87 10.66 17.49 -7.40
CA GLU A 87 10.67 17.80 -5.98
C GLU A 87 10.20 16.60 -5.16
N PHE A 88 9.21 15.83 -5.63
CA PHE A 88 8.78 14.62 -4.92
C PHE A 88 9.87 13.54 -4.85
N ILE A 89 10.61 13.29 -5.93
CA ILE A 89 11.74 12.34 -5.92
C ILE A 89 12.82 12.82 -4.94
N THR A 90 13.16 14.11 -4.98
CA THR A 90 14.14 14.71 -4.08
C THR A 90 13.70 14.61 -2.62
N TYR A 91 12.42 14.86 -2.37
CA TYR A 91 11.80 14.72 -1.06
C TYR A 91 11.90 13.29 -0.54
N ILE A 92 11.48 12.27 -1.31
CA ILE A 92 11.56 10.87 -0.86
C ILE A 92 13.02 10.45 -0.61
N ARG A 93 13.97 10.89 -1.44
CA ARG A 93 15.39 10.57 -1.28
C ARG A 93 15.98 11.11 0.03
N ASN A 94 15.52 12.29 0.45
CA ASN A 94 16.04 13.01 1.61
C ASN A 94 15.08 13.02 2.80
N HIS A 95 14.03 12.19 2.78
CA HIS A 95 12.98 12.26 3.78
C HIS A 95 13.48 11.74 5.13
N ASP A 96 13.38 12.57 6.18
CA ASP A 96 13.89 12.25 7.52
C ASP A 96 13.28 10.99 8.15
N SER A 97 12.09 10.58 7.69
CA SER A 97 11.46 9.35 8.19
C SER A 97 11.93 8.08 7.49
N LEU A 98 12.67 8.16 6.39
CA LEU A 98 13.28 6.99 5.78
C LEU A 98 14.71 6.82 6.34
N PRO A 99 15.09 5.60 6.76
CA PRO A 99 14.31 4.37 6.68
C PRO A 99 13.24 4.22 7.78
N MET A 100 12.10 3.61 7.43
CA MET A 100 11.02 3.24 8.38
C MET A 100 11.14 1.76 8.73
N VAL A 101 10.95 1.40 10.00
CA VAL A 101 10.85 0.00 10.43
C VAL A 101 9.39 -0.34 10.69
N VAL A 102 8.79 -1.13 9.80
CA VAL A 102 7.38 -1.55 9.90
C VAL A 102 7.29 -2.89 10.59
N ARG A 103 6.50 -2.94 11.67
CA ARG A 103 6.11 -4.19 12.31
C ARG A 103 4.92 -4.80 11.57
N ILE A 104 4.95 -6.12 11.38
CA ILE A 104 3.85 -6.93 10.85
C ILE A 104 3.60 -8.06 11.84
N GLY A 105 2.36 -8.19 12.31
CA GLY A 105 1.97 -9.20 13.29
C GLY A 105 2.38 -8.89 14.75
N GLY A 106 2.03 -9.83 15.61
CA GLY A 106 2.22 -9.80 17.06
C GLY A 106 1.42 -8.73 17.79
N TYR A 107 0.33 -8.23 17.22
CA TYR A 107 -0.50 -7.22 17.86
C TYR A 107 -1.44 -7.89 18.86
N ASP A 108 -1.22 -7.72 20.16
CA ASP A 108 -2.06 -8.33 21.18
C ASP A 108 -3.31 -7.48 21.44
N LEU A 109 -4.50 -8.08 21.37
CA LEU A 109 -5.78 -7.39 21.59
C LEU A 109 -5.91 -6.76 23.00
N THR A 110 -5.13 -7.23 23.98
CA THR A 110 -5.15 -6.74 25.36
C THR A 110 -4.26 -5.52 25.59
N ILE A 111 -3.38 -5.18 24.64
CA ILE A 111 -2.44 -4.06 24.76
C ILE A 111 -3.05 -2.82 24.11
N ASP A 112 -3.19 -1.73 24.87
CA ASP A 112 -3.48 -0.42 24.28
C ASP A 112 -2.23 0.15 23.59
N TYR A 113 -2.23 0.13 22.26
CA TYR A 113 -1.15 0.70 21.44
C TYR A 113 -1.19 2.23 21.34
N GLN A 114 -2.17 2.89 21.98
CA GLN A 114 -2.44 4.33 21.86
C GLN A 114 -2.61 4.78 20.40
N PHE A 115 -3.06 3.86 19.55
CA PHE A 115 -3.21 4.03 18.12
C PHE A 115 -4.39 3.19 17.65
N LEU A 116 -5.23 3.80 16.81
CA LEU A 116 -6.30 3.11 16.10
C LEU A 116 -6.10 3.32 14.59
N SER A 117 -6.10 2.21 13.85
CA SER A 117 -6.18 2.26 12.39
C SER A 117 -7.66 2.31 12.01
N ARG A 118 -8.11 3.46 11.50
CA ARG A 118 -9.52 3.72 11.14
C ARG A 118 -10.50 3.38 12.27
N ASN A 119 -10.20 3.87 13.48
CA ASN A 119 -11.00 3.64 14.70
C ASN A 119 -11.07 2.17 15.14
N GLN A 120 -10.16 1.32 14.67
CA GLN A 120 -10.08 -0.08 15.07
C GLN A 120 -8.69 -0.42 15.60
N HIS A 121 -8.66 -1.40 16.50
CA HIS A 121 -7.46 -1.87 17.16
C HIS A 121 -6.45 -2.50 16.17
N PRO A 122 -5.12 -2.35 16.35
CA PRO A 122 -4.11 -2.97 15.50
C PRO A 122 -4.28 -4.48 15.31
N TYR A 123 -4.61 -5.24 16.36
CA TYR A 123 -4.96 -6.66 16.24
C TYR A 123 -6.05 -6.88 15.20
N ALA A 124 -7.18 -6.17 15.33
CA ALA A 124 -8.32 -6.33 14.45
C ALA A 124 -8.02 -5.93 13.00
N ARG A 125 -7.11 -4.96 12.82
CA ARG A 125 -6.70 -4.41 11.51
C ARG A 125 -5.55 -5.16 10.86
N SER A 126 -4.78 -5.94 11.62
CA SER A 126 -3.56 -6.62 11.16
C SER A 126 -3.79 -7.55 9.98
N PHE A 127 -4.99 -8.12 9.87
CA PHE A 127 -5.48 -8.78 8.67
C PHE A 127 -7.00 -8.63 8.56
N GLN A 128 -7.49 -8.39 7.34
CA GLN A 128 -8.91 -8.40 7.01
C GLN A 128 -9.12 -8.55 5.50
N PHE A 129 -10.30 -9.01 5.10
CA PHE A 129 -10.80 -8.86 3.75
C PHE A 129 -11.42 -7.47 3.59
N GLN A 130 -10.90 -6.68 2.64
CA GLN A 130 -11.49 -5.41 2.24
C GLN A 130 -12.22 -5.59 0.91
N GLY A 131 -13.54 -5.78 0.99
CA GLY A 131 -14.32 -6.25 -0.15
C GLY A 131 -13.88 -7.66 -0.51
N ASN A 132 -13.36 -7.86 -1.72
CA ASN A 132 -12.85 -9.15 -2.18
C ASN A 132 -11.33 -9.31 -1.98
N ILE A 133 -10.62 -8.37 -1.36
CA ILE A 133 -9.14 -8.40 -1.28
C ILE A 133 -8.69 -8.82 0.11
N GLY A 134 -7.86 -9.86 0.22
CA GLY A 134 -7.19 -10.19 1.48
C GLY A 134 -6.02 -9.23 1.75
N VAL A 135 -6.08 -8.47 2.84
CA VAL A 135 -5.12 -7.39 3.13
C VAL A 135 -4.40 -7.67 4.46
N LEU A 136 -3.08 -7.75 4.39
CA LEU A 136 -2.17 -7.77 5.53
C LEU A 136 -1.74 -6.34 5.86
N MET A 137 -1.70 -5.98 7.14
CA MET A 137 -1.31 -4.65 7.59
C MET A 137 -0.14 -4.69 8.57
N GLY A 138 0.67 -3.66 8.48
CA GLY A 138 1.67 -3.31 9.46
C GLY A 138 1.69 -1.80 9.71
N TRP A 139 2.40 -1.42 10.76
CA TRP A 139 2.64 -0.02 11.10
C TRP A 139 4.08 0.17 11.53
N GLU A 140 4.62 1.36 11.27
CA GLU A 140 5.94 1.71 11.76
C GLU A 140 5.97 1.62 13.29
N TYR A 141 7.00 0.99 13.84
CA TYR A 141 7.06 0.67 15.26
C TYR A 141 8.45 0.92 15.82
N LYS A 142 8.53 1.71 16.89
CA LYS A 142 9.77 2.01 17.61
C LYS A 142 9.48 2.28 19.07
N ASN A 143 10.36 1.84 19.97
CA ASN A 143 10.26 2.11 21.42
C ASN A 143 8.87 1.79 22.01
N LYS A 144 8.30 0.66 21.58
CA LYS A 144 6.96 0.19 21.96
C LYS A 144 5.77 1.03 21.46
N GLN A 145 5.99 1.96 20.54
CA GLN A 145 4.97 2.86 20.02
C GLN A 145 4.81 2.70 18.50
N ILE A 146 3.56 2.85 18.03
CA ILE A 146 3.28 3.01 16.60
C ILE A 146 3.54 4.46 16.21
N LEU A 147 4.37 4.66 15.19
CA LEU A 147 4.73 5.98 14.67
C LEU A 147 3.86 6.36 13.48
N PHE A 148 3.75 7.67 13.22
CA PHE A 148 2.88 8.24 12.19
C PHE A 148 3.65 8.70 10.94
N ASN A 149 4.87 8.21 10.71
CA ASN A 149 5.68 8.79 9.64
C ASN A 149 5.15 8.47 8.25
N LEU A 150 4.52 7.32 8.04
CA LEU A 150 3.89 7.01 6.75
C LEU A 150 2.71 7.96 6.47
N HIS A 151 1.89 8.23 7.49
CA HIS A 151 0.86 9.27 7.39
C HIS A 151 1.47 10.65 7.10
N ARG A 152 2.55 11.03 7.80
CA ARG A 152 3.22 12.32 7.59
C ARG A 152 3.76 12.43 6.16
N LEU A 153 4.44 11.40 5.67
CA LEU A 153 4.96 11.32 4.30
C LEU A 153 3.82 11.51 3.29
N ARG A 154 2.72 10.77 3.44
CA ARG A 154 1.55 10.86 2.55
C ARG A 154 0.86 12.23 2.63
N PHE A 155 0.82 12.83 3.81
CA PHE A 155 0.23 14.15 4.01
C PHE A 155 1.10 15.24 3.37
N GLU A 156 2.41 15.23 3.62
CA GLU A 156 3.36 16.20 3.08
C GLU A 156 3.55 16.06 1.57
N ALA A 157 3.31 14.88 0.98
CA ALA A 157 3.31 14.67 -0.47
C ALA A 157 2.34 15.63 -1.21
N GLN A 158 1.32 16.15 -0.53
CA GLN A 158 0.40 17.15 -1.09
C GLN A 158 1.11 18.44 -1.53
N LYS A 159 2.27 18.77 -0.93
CA LYS A 159 3.10 19.91 -1.35
C LYS A 159 3.60 19.77 -2.80
N PHE A 160 3.70 18.53 -3.29
CA PHE A 160 4.11 18.18 -4.65
C PHE A 160 2.90 17.80 -5.53
N ASN A 161 1.70 18.20 -5.11
CA ASN A 161 0.44 17.91 -5.77
C ASN A 161 0.10 16.41 -5.88
N LEU A 162 0.61 15.61 -4.94
CA LEU A 162 0.23 14.22 -4.75
C LEU A 162 -0.73 14.08 -3.55
N LEU A 163 -2.00 13.83 -3.84
CA LEU A 163 -3.01 13.56 -2.82
C LEU A 163 -3.34 12.06 -2.83
N HIS A 164 -3.24 11.39 -1.69
CA HIS A 164 -3.65 9.98 -1.61
C HIS A 164 -5.18 9.86 -1.47
N LYS A 165 -5.79 8.84 -2.09
CA LYS A 165 -7.26 8.64 -2.15
C LYS A 165 -7.98 8.58 -0.79
N TYR A 166 -7.26 8.29 0.29
CA TYR A 166 -7.82 8.24 1.64
C TYR A 166 -7.90 9.62 2.33
N TYR A 167 -7.29 10.67 1.76
CA TYR A 167 -7.40 12.05 2.23
C TYR A 167 -8.58 12.78 1.57
N LYS A 168 -9.77 12.15 1.59
CA LYS A 168 -11.02 12.81 1.15
C LYS A 168 -11.36 14.02 2.00
N LYS A 169 -10.92 14.05 3.26
CA LYS A 169 -11.03 15.18 4.17
C LYS A 169 -9.63 15.64 4.61
N ALA A 170 -9.50 16.90 4.98
CA ALA A 170 -8.20 17.49 5.35
C ALA A 170 -7.64 16.88 6.65
N ASP A 171 -8.51 16.38 7.52
CA ASP A 171 -8.20 15.69 8.78
C ASP A 171 -8.06 14.17 8.61
N GLY A 172 -8.04 13.66 7.37
CA GLY A 172 -7.87 12.24 7.11
C GLY A 172 -6.52 11.73 7.61
N VAL A 173 -6.52 10.62 8.34
CA VAL A 173 -5.32 9.91 8.77
C VAL A 173 -5.20 8.61 7.99
N ASP A 174 -3.99 8.35 7.46
CA ASP A 174 -3.71 7.18 6.66
C ASP A 174 -2.30 6.66 6.95
N ASN A 175 -2.19 5.93 8.05
CA ASN A 175 -0.91 5.38 8.52
C ASN A 175 -0.72 3.89 8.17
N ASP A 176 -1.66 3.30 7.43
CA ASP A 176 -1.66 1.86 7.13
C ASP A 176 -0.60 1.54 6.08
N PHE A 177 0.38 0.70 6.45
CA PHE A 177 1.22 0.00 5.50
C PHE A 177 0.53 -1.33 5.16
N TYR A 178 -0.14 -1.38 4.02
CA TYR A 178 -0.97 -2.52 3.64
C TYR A 178 -0.39 -3.27 2.44
N MET A 179 -0.51 -4.60 2.46
CA MET A 179 -0.12 -5.50 1.39
C MET A 179 -1.30 -6.38 1.00
N ARG A 180 -1.55 -6.51 -0.30
CA ARG A 180 -2.60 -7.41 -0.82
C ARG A 180 -2.04 -8.81 -1.00
N LEU A 181 -2.65 -9.79 -0.37
CA LEU A 181 -2.23 -11.20 -0.43
C LEU A 181 -2.93 -11.98 -1.56
N GLY A 182 -4.08 -11.51 -2.01
CA GLY A 182 -4.89 -12.20 -3.01
C GLY A 182 -6.30 -11.65 -3.08
N ILE A 183 -7.11 -12.27 -3.94
CA ILE A 183 -8.49 -11.88 -4.18
C ILE A 183 -9.45 -13.05 -4.03
N LEU A 184 -10.68 -12.75 -3.64
CA LEU A 184 -11.80 -13.68 -3.65
C LEU A 184 -12.43 -13.68 -5.04
N ASN A 185 -12.48 -14.86 -5.65
CA ASN A 185 -13.17 -15.11 -6.92
C ASN A 185 -14.54 -15.77 -6.72
N GLY A 186 -14.82 -16.24 -5.51
CA GLY A 186 -16.13 -16.75 -5.10
C GLY A 186 -16.85 -15.79 -4.15
N LYS A 187 -17.98 -16.25 -3.62
CA LYS A 187 -18.71 -15.56 -2.54
C LYS A 187 -18.75 -16.45 -1.29
N PRO A 188 -17.66 -16.51 -0.51
CA PRO A 188 -17.71 -17.07 0.84
C PRO A 188 -18.81 -16.38 1.65
N SER A 189 -19.37 -17.07 2.64
CA SER A 189 -20.33 -16.40 3.54
C SER A 189 -19.61 -15.43 4.48
N ASP A 190 -20.31 -14.42 4.98
CA ASP A 190 -19.73 -13.45 5.93
C ASP A 190 -19.20 -14.15 7.20
N ALA A 191 -19.86 -15.23 7.63
CA ALA A 191 -19.40 -16.05 8.75
C ALA A 191 -18.11 -16.82 8.42
N GLU A 192 -17.96 -17.32 7.19
CA GLU A 192 -16.73 -17.98 6.71
C GLU A 192 -15.57 -16.98 6.68
N ILE A 193 -15.81 -15.76 6.19
CA ILE A 193 -14.83 -14.68 6.17
C ILE A 193 -14.43 -14.25 7.58
N THR A 194 -15.40 -13.94 8.43
CA THR A 194 -15.15 -13.47 9.81
C THR A 194 -14.30 -14.47 10.58
N LYS A 195 -14.66 -15.76 10.49
CA LYS A 195 -13.91 -16.83 11.15
C LYS A 195 -12.49 -16.96 10.61
N LEU A 196 -12.29 -16.84 9.30
CA LEU A 196 -10.95 -16.88 8.71
C LEU A 196 -10.11 -15.67 9.12
N GLU A 197 -10.69 -14.47 9.18
CA GLU A 197 -9.98 -13.29 9.69
C GLU A 197 -9.56 -13.45 11.15
N GLU A 198 -10.40 -14.02 12.00
CA GLU A 198 -10.05 -14.37 13.38
C GLU A 198 -8.92 -15.40 13.44
N GLU A 199 -9.00 -16.48 12.65
CA GLU A 199 -7.96 -17.52 12.56
C GLU A 199 -6.61 -16.92 12.14
N ILE A 200 -6.58 -16.07 11.11
CA ILE A 200 -5.36 -15.41 10.63
C ILE A 200 -4.81 -14.40 11.64
N ARG A 201 -5.66 -13.60 12.29
CA ARG A 201 -5.22 -12.64 13.32
C ARG A 201 -4.67 -13.35 14.56
N GLY A 202 -5.28 -14.47 14.95
CA GLY A 202 -4.76 -15.35 15.99
C GLY A 202 -3.37 -15.85 15.65
N LEU A 203 -3.20 -16.43 14.45
CA LEU A 203 -1.90 -16.86 13.95
C LEU A 203 -0.86 -15.73 13.94
N LEU A 204 -1.23 -14.54 13.45
CA LEU A 204 -0.36 -13.37 13.43
C LEU A 204 0.06 -12.93 14.84
N THR A 205 -0.73 -13.22 15.87
CA THR A 205 -0.40 -12.90 17.26
C THR A 205 0.57 -13.91 17.88
N GLU A 206 0.46 -15.18 17.49
CA GLU A 206 1.30 -16.28 18.00
C GLU A 206 2.71 -16.28 17.38
N ILE A 207 2.84 -15.90 16.11
CA ILE A 207 4.15 -15.80 15.46
C ILE A 207 4.93 -14.60 15.98
N SER A 208 6.26 -14.70 15.97
CA SER A 208 7.12 -13.57 16.28
C SER A 208 6.84 -12.41 15.30
N PRO A 209 6.69 -11.16 15.79
CA PRO A 209 6.48 -10.01 14.92
C PRO A 209 7.62 -9.88 13.91
N LEU A 210 7.27 -9.71 12.64
CA LEU A 210 8.24 -9.42 11.60
C LEU A 210 8.48 -7.92 11.53
N TYR A 211 9.75 -7.51 11.44
CA TYR A 211 10.12 -6.11 11.28
C TYR A 211 10.79 -5.92 9.93
N VAL A 212 10.11 -5.23 9.01
CA VAL A 212 10.61 -4.96 7.67
C VAL A 212 11.15 -3.54 7.56
N LEU A 213 12.33 -3.41 6.97
CA LEU A 213 12.97 -2.11 6.73
C LEU A 213 12.50 -1.55 5.39
N ILE A 214 11.83 -0.40 5.43
CA ILE A 214 11.50 0.38 4.24
C ILE A 214 12.54 1.47 4.10
N ASP A 215 13.46 1.28 3.17
CA ASP A 215 14.45 2.27 2.75
C ASP A 215 14.34 2.54 1.25
N VAL A 216 15.15 3.46 0.73
CA VAL A 216 15.17 3.79 -0.71
C VAL A 216 15.48 2.59 -1.62
N ASN A 217 16.14 1.55 -1.13
CA ASN A 217 16.47 0.35 -1.91
C ASN A 217 15.29 -0.62 -2.01
N SER A 218 14.39 -0.58 -1.04
CA SER A 218 13.13 -1.34 -1.04
C SER A 218 12.05 -0.73 -1.95
N LEU A 219 12.22 0.53 -2.37
CA LEU A 219 11.21 1.30 -3.08
C LEU A 219 11.30 1.16 -4.59
N SER A 220 10.14 1.22 -5.25
CA SER A 220 10.02 1.30 -6.70
C SER A 220 8.79 2.11 -7.09
N PHE A 221 8.91 2.86 -8.19
CA PHE A 221 7.73 3.30 -8.91
C PHE A 221 7.23 2.16 -9.80
N ILE A 222 5.93 1.92 -9.76
CA ILE A 222 5.26 0.95 -10.62
C ILE A 222 4.27 1.66 -11.52
N GLY A 223 4.30 1.34 -12.81
CA GLY A 223 3.29 1.72 -13.79
C GLY A 223 2.46 0.49 -14.13
N PHE A 224 1.19 0.49 -13.77
CA PHE A 224 0.31 -0.67 -13.89
C PHE A 224 -0.85 -0.39 -14.84
N GLN A 225 -1.19 -1.37 -15.67
CA GLN A 225 -2.35 -1.33 -16.58
C GLN A 225 -3.55 -2.11 -16.04
N ASP A 226 -3.34 -2.84 -14.94
CA ASP A 226 -4.33 -3.64 -14.24
C ASP A 226 -4.27 -3.32 -12.74
N SER A 227 -5.42 -3.12 -12.12
CA SER A 227 -5.57 -2.85 -10.68
C SER A 227 -5.09 -3.97 -9.76
N LEU A 228 -4.91 -5.19 -10.30
CA LEU A 228 -4.28 -6.31 -9.61
C LEU A 228 -2.76 -6.15 -9.55
N VAL A 229 -2.15 -5.40 -10.48
CA VAL A 229 -0.70 -5.15 -10.57
C VAL A 229 0.13 -6.44 -10.79
N PRO A 230 -0.25 -7.31 -11.76
CA PRO A 230 0.48 -8.54 -12.02
C PRO A 230 1.91 -8.23 -12.53
N VAL A 231 2.86 -9.11 -12.23
CA VAL A 231 4.29 -8.89 -12.52
C VAL A 231 4.56 -8.78 -14.02
N GLU A 232 3.77 -9.50 -14.81
CA GLU A 232 3.93 -9.67 -16.24
C GLU A 232 3.61 -8.40 -17.04
N THR A 233 2.74 -7.53 -16.53
CA THR A 233 2.29 -6.31 -17.23
C THR A 233 2.65 -5.01 -16.50
N THR A 234 3.23 -5.12 -15.30
CA THR A 234 3.62 -3.95 -14.50
C THR A 234 5.04 -3.52 -14.86
N ARG A 235 5.19 -2.25 -15.26
CA ARG A 235 6.50 -1.64 -15.47
C ARG A 235 7.06 -1.18 -14.13
N VAL A 236 8.31 -1.53 -13.84
CA VAL A 236 8.96 -1.25 -12.56
C VAL A 236 10.18 -0.36 -12.79
N ILE A 237 10.29 0.69 -11.99
CA ILE A 237 11.46 1.56 -11.92
C ILE A 237 11.95 1.54 -10.47
N PRO A 238 13.03 0.80 -10.14
CA PRO A 238 13.66 0.88 -8.83
C PRO A 238 13.95 2.34 -8.47
N PHE A 239 13.72 2.73 -7.22
CA PHE A 239 13.80 4.15 -6.84
C PHE A 239 15.20 4.73 -7.06
N ASN A 240 16.25 3.92 -6.91
CA ASN A 240 17.64 4.31 -7.19
C ASN A 240 17.95 4.53 -8.68
N GLN A 241 17.06 4.12 -9.59
CA GLN A 241 17.18 4.27 -11.05
C GLN A 241 16.16 5.27 -11.61
N VAL A 242 15.38 5.94 -10.75
CA VAL A 242 14.35 6.86 -11.20
C VAL A 242 14.95 8.13 -11.81
N THR A 243 14.40 8.51 -12.96
CA THR A 243 14.61 9.80 -13.60
C THR A 243 13.25 10.43 -13.89
N ILE A 244 13.19 11.74 -14.12
CA ILE A 244 11.93 12.40 -14.46
C ILE A 244 11.35 11.79 -15.74
N ASP A 245 12.19 11.53 -16.74
CA ASP A 245 11.74 11.05 -18.05
C ASP A 245 11.20 9.63 -18.00
N ASN A 246 11.90 8.72 -17.31
CA ASN A 246 11.41 7.33 -17.20
C ASN A 246 10.13 7.24 -16.35
N LEU A 247 9.99 8.08 -15.32
CA LEU A 247 8.79 8.13 -14.49
C LEU A 247 7.61 8.73 -15.25
N LYS A 248 7.81 9.83 -15.98
CA LYS A 248 6.78 10.41 -16.87
C LYS A 248 6.28 9.39 -17.88
N ALA A 249 7.16 8.55 -18.43
CA ALA A 249 6.79 7.51 -19.38
C ALA A 249 5.90 6.40 -18.81
N LEU A 250 5.62 6.38 -17.50
CA LEU A 250 4.65 5.45 -16.88
C LEU A 250 3.21 5.99 -16.90
N TYR A 251 3.00 7.29 -17.10
CA TYR A 251 1.69 7.92 -17.08
C TYR A 251 0.96 7.76 -18.42
N PRO A 252 -0.38 7.56 -18.42
CA PRO A 252 -1.20 7.61 -19.62
C PRO A 252 -1.26 9.00 -20.24
#